data_AF-A0A1M5Y8E7-F1
#
_entry.id   AF-A0A1M5Y8E7-F1
#
_cell.length_a   1.000
_cell.length_b   1.000
_cell.length_c   1.000
_cell.angle_alpha   90.00
_cell.angle_beta   90.00
_cell.angle_gamma   90.00
#
_symmetry.space_group_name_H-M   'P 1'
#
loop_
_entity.id
_entity.type
_entity.pdbx_description
1 polymer ?
#
loop_
_entity_poly.entity_id
_entity_poly.type
_entity_poly.pdbx_seq_one_letter_code
_entity_poly.pdbx_strand_id
1 'polypeptide(L)' 'MLRVTVEIWPGGDKTRARSLAIANVANLSDLANVSDYAVSVSEGYNPVTNTPPWSQRGQIYEHDRRTSVWGPRCVRRRR' A
#
# COMPACT_ATOMS: atom_id res chain seq x y z
N MET A 1 0.47 -9.85 -2.11
CA MET A 1 1.15 -8.66 -2.62
C MET A 1 0.12 -7.54 -2.68
N LEU A 2 0.34 -6.43 -1.97
CA LEU A 2 -0.55 -5.27 -1.94
C LEU A 2 0.17 -4.08 -2.57
N ARG A 3 -0.54 -3.36 -3.43
CA ARG A 3 -0.08 -2.10 -4.01
C ARG A 3 -1.12 -1.03 -3.70
N VAL A 4 -0.70 0.02 -3.03
CA VAL A 4 -1.52 1.20 -2.77
C VAL A 4 -1.01 2.31 -3.68
N THR A 5 -1.91 2.83 -4.51
CA THR A 5 -1.64 4.00 -5.36
C THR A 5 -2.42 5.17 -4.78
N VAL A 6 -1.74 6.26 -4.49
CA VAL A 6 -2.36 7.53 -4.09
C VAL A 6 -2.47 8.40 -5.32
N GLU A 7 -3.70 8.68 -5.72
CA GLU A 7 -4.01 9.55 -6.85
C GLU A 7 -4.73 10.81 -6.39
N ILE A 8 -4.43 11.92 -7.06
CA ILE A 8 -5.21 13.16 -6.94
C ILE A 8 -6.03 13.35 -8.22
N TRP A 9 -7.31 13.64 -8.07
CA TRP A 9 -8.24 13.95 -9.16
C TRP A 9 -8.65 15.42 -9.03
N PRO A 10 -8.06 16.33 -9.82
CA PRO A 10 -8.38 17.75 -9.75
C PRO A 10 -9.88 17.98 -9.99
N GLY A 11 -10.58 18.55 -9.00
CA GLY A 11 -12.02 18.78 -9.08
C GLY A 11 -12.87 17.50 -9.19
N GLY A 12 -12.33 16.33 -8.83
CA GLY A 12 -13.01 15.04 -8.95
C GLY A 12 -12.99 14.44 -10.35
N ASP A 13 -12.33 15.08 -11.32
CA ASP A 13 -12.22 14.60 -12.70
C ASP A 13 -11.16 13.49 -12.82
N LYS A 14 -11.64 12.26 -13.05
CA LYS A 14 -10.79 11.08 -13.24
C LYS A 14 -9.86 11.19 -14.46
N THR A 15 -10.25 11.92 -15.50
CA THR A 15 -9.43 12.04 -16.71
C THR A 15 -8.16 12.86 -16.47
N ARG A 16 -8.17 13.67 -15.40
CA ARG A 16 -7.04 14.48 -14.95
C ARG A 16 -6.30 13.85 -13.77
N ALA A 17 -6.56 12.58 -13.47
CA ALA A 17 -5.89 11.88 -12.39
C ALA A 17 -4.37 11.97 -12.54
N ARG A 18 -3.70 12.25 -11.42
CA ARG A 18 -2.24 12.19 -11.30
C ARG A 18 -1.88 11.27 -10.15
N SER A 19 -1.04 10.28 -10.41
CA SER A 19 -0.44 9.48 -9.33
C SER A 19 0.55 10.36 -8.57
N LEU A 20 0.36 10.48 -7.26
CA LEU A 20 1.27 11.19 -6.36
C LEU A 20 2.29 10.21 -5.79
N ALA A 21 1.79 9.11 -5.21
CA ALA A 21 2.64 8.15 -4.55
C ALA A 21 2.21 6.71 -4.85
N ILE A 22 3.19 5.81 -4.81
CA ILE A 22 2.98 4.37 -4.89
C ILE A 22 3.64 3.75 -3.67
N ALA A 23 2.87 2.94 -2.95
CA ALA A 23 3.38 2.08 -1.90
C ALA A 23 3.21 0.61 -2.31
N ASN A 24 4.31 -0.14 -2.36
CA ASN A 24 4.29 -1.58 -2.59
C ASN A 24 4.59 -2.30 -1.29
N VAL A 25 3.76 -3.30 -0.97
CA VAL A 25 3.92 -4.18 0.19
C VAL A 25 4.08 -5.61 -0.32
N ALA A 26 5.31 -6.12 -0.22
CA ALA A 26 5.68 -7.46 -0.66
C ALA A 26 5.94 -8.35 0.56
N ASN A 27 5.48 -9.61 0.50
CA ASN A 27 5.86 -10.60 1.49
C ASN A 27 7.35 -10.91 1.35
N LEU A 28 8.07 -10.93 2.46
CA LEU A 28 9.45 -11.39 2.53
C LEU A 28 9.53 -12.84 3.04
N SER A 29 8.57 -13.28 3.86
CA SER A 29 8.50 -14.64 4.38
C SER A 29 7.12 -15.28 4.14
N ASP A 30 7.10 -16.60 3.93
CA ASP A 30 5.89 -17.40 3.65
C ASP A 30 5.38 -18.17 4.89
N LEU A 31 5.59 -17.59 6.07
CA LEU A 31 5.13 -18.19 7.32
C LEU A 31 3.64 -17.91 7.51
N ALA A 32 2.87 -18.99 7.75
CA ALA A 32 1.41 -18.99 7.59
C ALA A 32 0.65 -18.08 8.58
N ASN A 33 1.20 -17.81 9.77
CA ASN A 33 0.54 -17.03 10.82
C ASN A 33 1.18 -15.65 11.06
N VAL A 34 2.45 -15.51 10.74
CA VAL A 34 3.28 -14.33 11.01
C VAL A 34 4.11 -14.10 9.76
N SER A 35 4.16 -12.88 9.22
CA SER A 35 4.98 -12.63 8.03
C SER A 35 5.68 -11.28 8.10
N ASP A 36 6.84 -11.23 7.46
CA ASP A 36 7.58 -10.00 7.27
C ASP A 36 7.21 -9.39 5.92
N TYR A 37 7.17 -8.07 5.86
CA TYR A 37 6.81 -7.34 4.67
C TYR A 37 7.84 -6.26 4.36
N ALA A 38 8.22 -6.13 3.09
CA ALA A 38 8.92 -4.97 2.60
C ALA A 38 7.90 -3.93 2.13
N VAL A 39 8.06 -2.70 2.59
CA VAL A 39 7.31 -1.54 2.14
C VAL A 39 8.25 -0.64 1.34
N SER A 40 7.88 -0.31 0.12
CA SER A 40 8.56 0.73 -0.66
C SER A 40 7.57 1.84 -0.98
N VAL A 41 7.87 3.07 -0.57
CA VAL A 41 7.08 4.25 -0.93
C VAL A 41 7.91 5.14 -1.83
N SER A 42 7.29 5.65 -2.88
CA SER A 42 7.92 6.62 -3.78
C SER A 42 6.90 7.66 -4.23
N GLU A 43 7.34 8.90 -4.33
CA GLU A 43 6.60 10.00 -4.93
C GLU A 43 7.43 10.60 -6.07
N GLY A 44 6.75 10.89 -7.18
CA GLY A 44 7.35 11.58 -8.32
C GLY A 44 7.60 13.06 -8.01
N TYR A 45 8.08 13.83 -8.98
CA TYR A 45 8.17 15.27 -8.79
C TYR A 45 6.78 15.86 -8.52
N ASN A 46 6.64 16.61 -7.44
CA ASN A 46 5.40 17.27 -7.07
C ASN A 46 5.46 18.76 -7.46
N PRO A 47 4.80 19.19 -8.55
CA PRO A 47 4.84 20.58 -9.01
C PRO A 47 4.04 21.53 -8.12
N VAL A 48 3.15 21.02 -7.24
CA VAL A 48 2.30 21.86 -6.37
C VAL A 48 3.09 22.35 -5.17
N THR A 49 3.89 21.47 -4.55
CA THR A 49 4.73 21.79 -3.39
C THR A 49 6.19 22.02 -3.77
N ASN A 50 6.53 21.91 -5.06
CA ASN A 50 7.88 21.93 -5.60
C ASN A 50 8.83 20.92 -4.91
N THR A 51 8.29 19.76 -4.55
CA THR A 51 9.05 18.72 -3.85
C THR A 51 9.76 17.82 -4.87
N PRO A 52 11.07 17.59 -4.74
CA PRO A 52 11.80 16.69 -5.63
C PRO A 52 11.30 15.25 -5.47
N PRO A 53 11.45 14.40 -6.51
CA PRO A 53 11.14 12.98 -6.40
C PRO A 53 11.90 12.37 -5.22
N TRP A 54 11.23 11.50 -4.47
CA TRP A 54 11.85 10.80 -3.34
C TRP A 54 11.33 9.38 -3.23
N SER A 55 12.11 8.55 -2.54
CA SER A 55 11.70 7.19 -2.20
C SER A 55 12.23 6.78 -0.85
N GLN A 56 11.46 5.96 -0.13
CA GLN A 56 11.83 5.39 1.15
C GLN A 56 11.46 3.91 1.19
N ARG A 57 12.26 3.13 1.91
CA ARG A 57 12.01 1.70 2.15
C ARG A 57 11.87 1.46 3.65
N GLY A 58 10.99 0.55 4.01
CA GLY A 58 10.76 0.10 5.36
C GLY A 58 10.47 -1.39 5.39
N GLN A 59 10.58 -1.98 6.57
CA GLN A 59 10.25 -3.37 6.80
C GLN A 59 9.25 -3.44 7.97
N ILE A 60 8.25 -4.29 7.82
CA ILE A 60 7.35 -4.69 8.89
C ILE A 60 7.75 -6.10 9.25
N TYR A 61 8.10 -6.30 10.52
CA TYR A 61 8.51 -7.60 11.03
C TYR A 61 7.37 -8.23 11.84
N GLU A 62 7.29 -9.55 11.76
CA GLU A 62 6.46 -10.39 12.61
C GLU A 62 4.96 -9.98 12.64
N HIS A 63 4.41 -9.54 11.51
CA HIS A 63 3.03 -9.08 11.45
C HIS A 63 2.03 -10.26 11.43
N ASP A 64 1.08 -10.25 12.37
CA ASP A 64 0.02 -11.26 12.50
C ASP A 64 -0.96 -11.19 11.31
N ARG A 65 -1.07 -12.28 10.55
CA ARG A 65 -1.98 -12.39 9.39
C ARG A 65 -3.45 -12.53 9.76
N ARG A 66 -3.78 -12.84 11.01
CA ARG A 66 -5.17 -13.10 11.45
C ARG A 66 -6.00 -11.82 11.66
N THR A 67 -5.39 -10.64 11.57
CA THR A 67 -6.03 -9.37 11.96
C THR A 67 -6.23 -8.37 10.82
N SER A 68 -5.60 -8.49 9.65
CA SER A 68 -5.70 -7.43 8.62
C SER A 68 -5.71 -7.98 7.20
N VAL A 69 -6.67 -7.49 6.38
CA VAL A 69 -6.81 -7.50 4.89
C VAL A 69 -6.57 -8.80 4.09
N TRP A 70 -5.89 -9.78 4.67
CA TRP A 70 -5.45 -11.07 4.13
C TRP A 70 -6.09 -12.25 4.84
N GLY A 71 -6.71 -12.01 5.99
CA GLY A 71 -7.49 -13.02 6.68
C GLY A 71 -8.60 -13.53 5.75
N PRO A 72 -8.89 -14.85 5.75
CA PRO A 72 -10.01 -15.37 4.98
C PRO A 72 -11.25 -14.57 5.38
N ARG A 73 -12.00 -14.07 4.40
CA ARG A 73 -13.31 -13.45 4.61
C ARG A 73 -14.06 -14.34 5.61
N CYS A 74 -14.31 -13.82 6.80
CA CYS A 74 -15.16 -14.49 7.75
C CYS A 74 -16.59 -14.38 7.19
N VAL A 75 -16.94 -15.31 6.29
CA VAL A 75 -18.31 -15.49 5.82
C VAL A 75 -19.07 -15.97 7.04
N ARG A 76 -19.68 -15.01 7.74
CA ARG A 76 -20.61 -15.26 8.84
C ARG A 76 -21.75 -16.08 8.24
N ARG A 77 -21.65 -17.42 8.29
CA ARG A 77 -22.77 -18.31 8.05
C ARG A 77 -23.81 -17.95 9.11
N ARG A 78 -24.80 -17.15 8.72
CA ARG A 78 -26.03 -16.99 9.50
C ARG A 78 -26.64 -18.40 9.56
N ARG A 79 -26.71 -18.93 10.77
CA ARG A 79 -27.62 -20.05 11.08
C ARG A 79 -29.04 -19.49 11.14
#